data_AF-J1YBR2-F1
#
_entry.id   AF-J1YBR2-F1
#
_cell.length_a   1.000
_cell.length_b   1.000
_cell.length_c   1.000
_cell.angle_alpha   90.00
_cell.angle_beta   90.00
_cell.angle_gamma   90.00
#
_symmetry.space_group_name_H-M   'P 1'
#
loop_
_entity.id
_entity.type
_entity.pdbx_description
1 polymer ?
#
loop_
_entity_poly.entity_id
_entity_poly.type
_entity_poly.pdbx_seq_one_letter_code
_entity_poly.pdbx_strand_id
1 'polypeptide(L)'
;MRFSLFAFGSLILVKLMPAALLAAETNTTIESATAATSAGCLQAPGRTRACPHKLYRAMQLPGMTAPALRCICVTDFAPLLTEPETPEQRLAQLRLKQQLSAHLQHDVEPVLQIIRR
;
A
#
# COMPACT_ATOMS: atom_id res chain seq x y z
N MET A 1 56.04 16.98 26.92
CA MET A 1 56.57 15.96 27.86
C MET A 1 55.35 15.33 28.54
N ARG A 2 54.94 14.09 28.18
CA ARG A 2 55.17 12.81 28.92
C ARG A 2 54.86 12.98 30.42
N PHE A 3 53.88 12.33 31.05
CA PHE A 3 53.63 10.88 31.29
C PHE A 3 52.12 10.67 31.58
N SER A 4 51.38 9.64 31.09
CA SER A 4 51.33 8.22 31.55
C SER A 4 50.95 8.11 33.04
N LEU A 5 50.08 7.23 33.59
CA LEU A 5 49.43 5.97 33.16
C LEU A 5 48.54 5.47 34.36
N PHE A 6 47.52 4.63 34.07
CA PHE A 6 46.80 3.67 34.98
C PHE A 6 45.93 4.25 36.13
N ALA A 7 44.83 3.63 36.61
CA ALA A 7 44.39 2.24 36.58
C ALA A 7 42.85 2.09 36.72
N PHE A 8 42.36 0.99 36.17
CA PHE A 8 41.20 0.14 36.51
C PHE A 8 40.37 0.45 37.78
N GLY A 9 39.04 0.32 37.63
CA GLY A 9 38.12 0.20 38.75
C GLY A 9 36.71 -0.25 38.36
N SER A 10 36.52 -1.57 38.31
CA SER A 10 35.36 -2.35 38.75
C SER A 10 33.93 -2.11 38.24
N LEU A 11 33.50 -3.07 37.42
CA LEU A 11 32.26 -3.85 37.51
C LEU A 11 31.37 -3.64 38.76
N ILE A 12 30.13 -3.19 38.54
CA ILE A 12 28.93 -3.62 39.30
C ILE A 12 27.80 -3.74 38.25
N LEU A 13 27.64 -4.92 37.64
CA LEU A 13 26.66 -5.94 38.02
C LEU A 13 25.21 -5.40 38.09
N VAL A 14 24.62 -5.09 36.92
CA VAL A 14 23.17 -4.92 36.80
C VAL A 14 22.52 -6.30 36.95
N LYS A 15 22.11 -6.59 38.17
CA LYS A 15 21.34 -7.76 38.56
C LYS A 15 19.89 -7.56 38.09
N LEU A 16 19.57 -8.03 36.90
CA LEU A 16 18.21 -8.02 36.35
C LEU A 16 17.72 -9.45 36.15
N MET A 17 16.78 -9.88 37.00
CA MET A 17 15.74 -10.92 36.84
C MET A 17 15.21 -11.28 38.24
N PRO A 18 13.92 -11.65 38.42
CA PRO A 18 13.29 -12.69 37.60
C PRO A 18 11.79 -12.58 37.30
N ALA A 19 11.39 -13.52 36.45
CA ALA A 19 10.10 -14.21 36.42
C ALA A 19 8.93 -13.59 35.63
N ALA A 20 8.64 -14.31 34.54
CA ALA A 20 7.31 -14.70 34.10
C ALA A 20 6.44 -13.64 33.39
N LEU A 21 6.32 -13.79 32.07
CA LEU A 21 5.13 -14.44 31.52
C LEU A 21 5.42 -14.92 30.10
N LEU A 22 5.23 -16.22 29.86
CA LEU A 22 5.02 -16.74 28.53
C LEU A 22 3.66 -16.24 28.04
N ALA A 23 3.66 -15.32 27.09
CA ALA A 23 2.59 -15.21 26.11
C ALA A 23 3.18 -15.67 24.78
N ALA A 24 2.89 -16.92 24.44
CA ALA A 24 3.02 -17.43 23.09
C ALA A 24 1.93 -16.72 22.27
N GLU A 25 2.31 -15.74 21.45
CA GLU A 25 1.49 -15.33 20.33
C GLU A 25 2.34 -15.50 19.08
N THR A 26 1.84 -16.41 18.26
CA THR A 26 2.43 -16.91 17.03
C THR A 26 2.94 -15.77 16.17
N ASN A 27 4.24 -15.86 15.92
CA ASN A 27 5.00 -15.14 14.91
C ASN A 27 4.33 -15.28 13.53
N THR A 28 3.29 -14.49 13.25
CA THR A 28 2.97 -14.12 11.88
C THR A 28 4.03 -13.13 11.45
N THR A 29 5.12 -13.67 10.92
CA THR A 29 5.84 -13.04 9.83
C THR A 29 4.78 -12.64 8.79
N ILE A 30 4.32 -11.41 8.88
CA ILE A 30 3.82 -10.70 7.71
C ILE A 30 5.06 -10.57 6.85
N GLU A 31 5.26 -11.59 6.04
CA GLU A 31 6.07 -11.54 4.85
C GLU A 31 5.57 -10.30 4.12
N SER A 32 6.31 -9.20 4.29
CA SER A 32 6.20 -8.04 3.44
C SER A 32 6.54 -8.56 2.07
N ALA A 33 5.51 -9.04 1.37
CA ALA A 33 5.55 -9.41 -0.02
C ALA A 33 6.24 -8.24 -0.68
N THR A 34 7.46 -8.57 -1.11
CA THR A 34 8.45 -7.72 -1.70
C THR A 34 7.80 -6.55 -2.41
N ALA A 35 8.25 -5.35 -2.06
CA ALA A 35 8.23 -4.20 -2.94
C ALA A 35 8.97 -4.60 -4.23
N ALA A 36 8.32 -5.40 -5.06
CA ALA A 36 8.60 -5.47 -6.46
C ALA A 36 8.38 -4.06 -6.94
N THR A 37 9.43 -3.49 -7.53
CA THR A 37 9.42 -2.24 -8.27
C THR A 37 8.48 -2.39 -9.48
N SER A 38 7.20 -2.60 -9.24
CA SER A 38 6.13 -2.39 -10.20
C SER A 38 5.79 -0.92 -10.11
N ALA A 39 5.78 -0.24 -11.25
CA ALA A 39 5.02 0.99 -11.44
C ALA A 39 3.79 0.99 -10.52
N GLY A 40 3.68 2.01 -9.66
CA GLY A 40 2.76 2.01 -8.52
C GLY A 40 1.34 1.56 -8.89
N CYS A 41 0.68 0.82 -8.00
CA CYS A 41 -0.67 0.34 -8.23
C CYS A 41 -1.59 1.46 -8.72
N LEU A 42 -2.54 1.13 -9.61
CA LEU A 42 -3.57 2.06 -10.02
C LEU A 42 -4.39 2.42 -8.77
N GLN A 43 -4.25 3.66 -8.33
CA GLN A 43 -4.81 4.18 -7.08
C GLN A 43 -5.12 5.67 -7.24
N ALA A 44 -5.84 6.26 -6.29
CA ALA A 44 -6.16 7.68 -6.33
C ALA A 44 -4.91 8.58 -6.17
N PRO A 45 -4.88 9.77 -6.83
CA PRO A 45 -3.71 10.68 -6.85
C PRO A 45 -3.22 11.18 -5.49
N GLY A 46 -4.05 11.15 -4.45
CA GLY A 46 -3.76 11.74 -3.14
C GLY A 46 -3.55 10.73 -2.01
N ARG A 47 -3.32 9.46 -2.35
CA ARG A 47 -3.36 8.37 -1.37
C ARG A 47 -2.08 8.27 -0.55
N THR A 48 -2.18 8.54 0.75
CA THR A 48 -1.05 8.50 1.71
C THR A 48 -0.96 7.20 2.50
N ARG A 49 -2.06 6.43 2.59
CA ARG A 49 -2.14 5.14 3.30
C ARG A 49 -2.06 3.96 2.35
N ALA A 50 -1.67 2.79 2.85
CA ALA A 50 -1.57 1.56 2.05
C ALA A 50 -2.93 1.03 1.55
N CYS A 51 -2.92 0.37 0.39
CA CYS A 51 -3.95 -0.51 -0.20
C CYS A 51 -4.75 -1.42 0.75
N PRO A 52 -5.94 -1.15 1.34
CA PRO A 52 -6.61 -2.18 2.12
C PRO A 52 -7.05 -3.36 1.24
N HIS A 53 -7.49 -3.07 0.01
CA HIS A 53 -7.93 -4.08 -0.95
C HIS A 53 -7.20 -3.92 -2.28
N LYS A 54 -6.07 -4.62 -2.42
CA LYS A 54 -5.30 -4.71 -3.66
C LYS A 54 -5.79 -5.89 -4.50
N LEU A 55 -6.03 -5.64 -5.77
CA LEU A 55 -6.37 -6.65 -6.75
C LEU A 55 -5.26 -6.71 -7.80
N TYR A 56 -4.70 -7.90 -8.03
CA TYR A 56 -3.69 -8.13 -9.06
C TYR A 56 -4.35 -8.82 -10.26
N ARG A 57 -4.29 -8.19 -11.43
CA ARG A 57 -4.87 -8.71 -12.68
C ARG A 57 -3.94 -8.47 -13.85
N ALA A 58 -3.89 -9.42 -14.76
CA ALA A 58 -3.28 -9.20 -16.07
C ALA A 58 -4.22 -8.29 -16.87
N MET A 59 -3.72 -7.14 -17.30
CA MET A 59 -4.49 -6.17 -18.05
C MET A 59 -3.64 -5.52 -19.14
N GLN A 60 -4.29 -5.16 -20.23
CA GLN A 60 -3.70 -4.36 -21.30
C GLN A 60 -4.44 -3.04 -21.36
N LEU A 61 -3.82 -1.99 -20.82
CA LEU A 61 -4.36 -0.64 -20.91
C LEU A 61 -4.10 -0.04 -22.31
N PRO A 62 -4.88 0.95 -22.74
CA PRO A 62 -4.61 1.67 -23.99
C PRO A 62 -3.16 2.20 -24.00
N GLY A 63 -2.40 1.87 -25.05
CA GLY A 63 -0.99 2.23 -25.17
C GLY A 63 0.00 1.14 -24.71
N MET A 64 -0.48 0.03 -24.16
CA MET A 64 0.37 -1.14 -23.85
C MET A 64 0.48 -2.09 -25.04
N THR A 65 1.71 -2.46 -25.41
CA THR A 65 1.99 -3.39 -26.52
C THR A 65 1.63 -4.84 -26.22
N ALA A 66 1.64 -5.23 -24.94
CA ALA A 66 1.25 -6.56 -24.46
C ALA A 66 0.51 -6.46 -23.12
N PRO A 67 -0.30 -7.47 -22.73
CA PRO A 67 -0.87 -7.56 -21.40
C PRO A 67 0.23 -7.64 -20.33
N ALA A 68 0.04 -6.97 -19.20
CA ALA A 68 0.95 -7.11 -18.06
C ALA A 68 0.18 -7.24 -16.75
N LEU A 69 0.81 -7.88 -15.77
CA LEU A 69 0.29 -7.90 -14.41
C LEU A 69 0.34 -6.48 -13.83
N ARG A 70 -0.80 -6.02 -13.33
CA ARG A 70 -0.96 -4.71 -12.66
C ARG A 70 -1.71 -4.90 -11.36
N CYS A 71 -1.40 -4.04 -10.40
CA CYS A 71 -2.17 -3.95 -9.17
C CYS A 71 -3.13 -2.76 -9.21
N ILE A 72 -4.32 -2.97 -8.64
CA ILE A 72 -5.43 -2.02 -8.62
C ILE A 72 -5.90 -1.90 -7.17
N CYS A 73 -6.08 -0.67 -6.68
CA CYS A 73 -6.67 -0.43 -5.36
C CYS A 73 -8.20 -0.31 -5.47
N VAL A 74 -8.92 -1.40 -5.21
CA VAL A 74 -10.37 -1.49 -5.48
C VAL A 74 -11.19 -0.45 -4.70
N THR A 75 -10.76 -0.10 -3.48
CA THR A 75 -11.46 0.89 -2.65
C THR A 75 -11.54 2.27 -3.27
N ASP A 76 -10.54 2.66 -4.05
CA ASP A 76 -10.49 3.98 -4.65
C ASP A 76 -11.46 4.09 -5.84
N PHE A 77 -11.78 2.95 -6.47
CA PHE A 77 -12.71 2.86 -7.60
C PHE A 77 -14.13 2.48 -7.15
N ALA A 78 -14.33 2.05 -5.90
CA ALA A 78 -15.64 1.64 -5.39
C ALA A 78 -16.78 2.65 -5.66
N PRO A 79 -16.58 3.97 -5.49
CA PRO A 79 -17.64 4.94 -5.78
C PRO A 79 -18.03 5.00 -7.27
N LEU A 80 -17.17 4.54 -8.18
CA LEU A 80 -17.46 4.46 -9.62
C LEU A 80 -18.15 3.13 -10.02
N LEU A 81 -18.20 2.16 -9.10
CA LEU A 81 -18.84 0.87 -9.31
C LEU A 81 -20.29 0.88 -8.84
N THR A 82 -20.65 1.77 -7.92
CA THR A 82 -22.01 1.96 -7.43
C THR A 82 -22.83 2.83 -8.37
N GLU A 83 -24.09 2.49 -8.61
CA GLU A 83 -25.00 3.31 -9.40
C GLU A 83 -25.48 4.52 -8.56
N PRO A 84 -25.36 5.77 -9.07
CA PRO A 84 -25.76 6.96 -8.31
C PRO A 84 -27.29 7.08 -8.26
N GLU A 85 -27.84 7.28 -7.06
CA GLU A 85 -29.28 7.43 -6.81
C GLU A 85 -29.75 8.89 -6.94
N THR A 86 -28.83 9.85 -6.75
CA THR A 86 -29.13 11.28 -6.83
C THR A 86 -28.31 12.01 -7.91
N PRO A 87 -28.81 13.15 -8.43
CA PRO A 87 -28.05 13.99 -9.36
C PRO A 87 -26.70 14.45 -8.79
N GLU A 88 -26.64 14.72 -7.50
CA GLU A 88 -25.43 15.15 -6.79
C GLU A 88 -24.37 14.03 -6.75
N GLN A 89 -24.79 12.81 -6.45
CA GLN A 89 -23.92 11.63 -6.49
C GLN A 89 -23.41 11.37 -7.90
N ARG A 90 -24.26 11.51 -8.92
CA ARG A 90 -23.84 11.37 -10.33
C ARG A 90 -22.78 12.40 -10.70
N LEU A 91 -22.96 13.66 -10.29
CA LEU A 91 -21.97 14.71 -10.53
C LEU A 91 -20.65 14.44 -9.81
N ALA A 92 -20.70 13.99 -8.55
CA ALA A 92 -19.52 13.61 -7.79
C ALA A 92 -18.77 12.44 -8.44
N GLN A 93 -19.50 11.43 -8.93
CA GLN A 93 -18.94 10.28 -9.63
C GLN A 93 -18.25 10.68 -10.93
N LEU A 94 -18.86 11.57 -11.73
CA LEU A 94 -18.25 12.10 -12.95
C LEU A 94 -16.95 12.87 -12.67
N ARG A 95 -16.92 13.71 -11.63
CA ARG A 95 -15.71 14.43 -11.21
C ARG A 95 -14.61 13.46 -10.80
N LEU A 96 -14.94 12.45 -9.99
CA LEU A 96 -13.99 11.43 -9.57
C LEU A 96 -13.43 10.66 -10.78
N LYS A 97 -14.30 10.26 -11.72
CA LYS A 97 -13.88 9.59 -12.96
C LYS A 97 -12.89 10.46 -13.74
N GLN A 98 -13.17 11.76 -13.91
CA GLN A 98 -12.26 12.68 -14.60
C GLN A 98 -10.91 12.83 -13.88
N GLN A 99 -10.91 12.96 -12.55
CA GLN A 99 -9.68 13.06 -11.76
C GLN A 99 -8.81 11.81 -11.88
N LEU A 100 -9.44 10.63 -11.82
CA LEU A 100 -8.73 9.36 -11.98
C LEU A 100 -8.21 9.19 -13.41
N SER A 101 -8.99 9.54 -14.43
CA SER A 101 -8.51 9.47 -15.83
C SER A 101 -7.33 10.40 -16.08
N ALA A 102 -7.37 11.61 -15.52
CA ALA A 102 -6.25 12.55 -15.60
C ALA A 102 -5.00 12.03 -14.86
N HIS A 103 -5.19 11.44 -13.67
CA HIS A 103 -4.08 10.89 -12.88
C HIS A 103 -3.43 9.68 -13.55
N LEU A 104 -4.25 8.77 -14.09
CA LEU A 104 -3.77 7.56 -14.75
C LEU A 104 -3.31 7.81 -16.19
N GLN A 105 -3.54 9.01 -16.73
CA GLN A 105 -3.27 9.39 -18.13
C GLN A 105 -3.96 8.47 -19.17
N HIS A 106 -4.99 7.75 -18.73
CA HIS A 106 -5.72 6.75 -19.49
C HIS A 106 -7.20 6.79 -19.07
N ASP A 107 -8.09 6.28 -19.93
CA ASP A 107 -9.48 6.09 -19.52
C ASP A 107 -9.56 5.08 -18.35
N VAL A 108 -10.43 5.37 -17.40
CA VAL A 108 -10.70 4.56 -16.20
C VAL A 108 -11.66 3.42 -16.52
N GLU A 109 -12.47 3.53 -17.59
CA GLU A 109 -13.47 2.51 -17.94
C GLU A 109 -12.88 1.10 -18.12
N PRO A 110 -11.74 0.90 -18.83
CA PRO A 110 -11.09 -0.42 -18.92
C PRO A 110 -10.71 -1.00 -17.56
N VAL A 111 -10.32 -0.14 -16.60
CA VAL A 111 -9.99 -0.57 -15.23
C VAL A 111 -11.25 -1.01 -14.49
N LEU A 112 -12.35 -0.25 -14.59
CA LEU A 112 -13.63 -0.60 -13.97
C LEU A 112 -14.17 -1.92 -14.51
N GLN A 113 -14.08 -2.15 -15.83
CA GLN A 113 -14.48 -3.41 -16.45
C GLN A 113 -13.69 -4.62 -15.91
N ILE A 114 -12.42 -4.42 -15.52
CA ILE A 114 -11.58 -5.47 -14.94
C ILE A 114 -11.92 -5.72 -13.47
N ILE A 115 -12.36 -4.70 -12.74
CA ILE A 115 -12.80 -4.83 -11.35
C ILE A 115 -14.19 -5.50 -11.27
N ARG A 116 -15.08 -5.23 -12.24
CA ARG A 116 -16.45 -5.81 -12.29
C ARG A 116 -16.48 -7.29 -12.67
N ARG A 117 -15.41 -7.81 -13.28
CA ARG A 117 -15.27 -9.22 -13.69
C ARG A 117 -14.85 -10.12 -12.54
#